data_AF-A0A353HBP5-F1
#
_entry.id   AF-A0A353HBP5-F1
#
_cell.length_a   1.000
_cell.length_b   1.000
_cell.length_c   1.000
_cell.angle_alpha   90.00
_cell.angle_beta   90.00
_cell.angle_gamma   90.00
#
_symmetry.space_group_name_H-M   'P 1'
#
loop_
_entity.id
_entity.type
_entity.pdbx_description
1 polymer ?
#
loop_
_entity_poly.entity_id
_entity_poly.type
_entity_poly.pdbx_seq_one_letter_code
_entity_poly.pdbx_strand_id
1 'polypeptide(L)'
;MTLQEALKEKAKNLLASGEVKRVVGWTKGEFIHDPSPATFENEAQLENFVYNDFCGANLSKYLIEISKKEGKTAVFLKPCDTYSFNQLVKEHRIKRENVFVVGIECNGKLDNYLLEKQDIQGITSESYDGENAIFETIFGRKQAVKGEVLLEKCKSCKGKKFMVSDDTVVLHEMKEENNDRFSCVKELENLTSEQRFKFWQEQLSKCIRCNACRNVCPACSCLKCVFDNPKSNISAKANDVPFEEQLFHVIRAFHVSGRCTDCGECSRVCPQRIPLHLLNRKFIKDIDNFYGEYQAGEESEGKTPLTSYTASDVEPKQAVDKGDK
;
A
#
# COMPACT_ATOMS: atom_id res chain seq x y z
N MET A 1 -25.57 -7.44 11.27
CA MET A 1 -25.07 -6.91 9.99
C MET A 1 -23.56 -7.08 9.99
N THR A 2 -23.01 -7.72 8.97
CA THR A 2 -21.56 -7.83 8.77
C THR A 2 -20.98 -6.53 8.23
N LEU A 3 -19.66 -6.34 8.34
CA LEU A 3 -19.01 -5.14 7.78
C LEU A 3 -19.22 -5.03 6.26
N GLN A 4 -19.14 -6.15 5.53
CA GLN A 4 -19.40 -6.15 4.09
C GLN A 4 -20.82 -5.68 3.75
N GLU A 5 -21.83 -6.14 4.50
CA GLU A 5 -23.22 -5.71 4.32
C GLU A 5 -23.36 -4.21 4.55
N ALA A 6 -22.76 -3.67 5.62
CA ALA A 6 -22.78 -2.25 5.93
C ALA A 6 -22.12 -1.39 4.84
N LEU A 7 -20.98 -1.85 4.30
CA LEU A 7 -20.29 -1.16 3.21
C LEU A 7 -21.11 -1.20 1.90
N LYS A 8 -21.73 -2.34 1.59
CA LYS A 8 -22.58 -2.49 0.41
C LYS A 8 -23.84 -1.63 0.51
N GLU A 9 -24.46 -1.55 1.69
CA GLU A 9 -25.58 -0.65 1.96
C GLU A 9 -25.16 0.82 1.81
N LYS A 10 -24.01 1.21 2.38
CA LYS A 10 -23.46 2.56 2.21
C LYS A 10 -23.23 2.90 0.73
N ALA A 11 -22.65 1.98 -0.04
CA ALA A 11 -22.43 2.14 -1.47
C ALA A 11 -23.76 2.33 -2.23
N LYS A 12 -24.76 1.50 -1.93
CA LYS A 12 -26.10 1.59 -2.53
C LYS A 12 -26.75 2.94 -2.24
N ASN A 13 -26.71 3.39 -0.98
CA ASN A 13 -27.31 4.66 -0.57
C ASN A 13 -26.63 5.86 -1.25
N LEU A 14 -25.30 5.86 -1.38
CA LEU A 14 -24.56 6.92 -2.06
C LEU A 14 -24.87 6.99 -3.57
N LEU A 15 -25.07 5.84 -4.23
CA LEU A 15 -25.47 5.81 -5.64
C LEU A 15 -26.93 6.23 -5.83
N ALA A 16 -27.83 5.74 -4.97
CA ALA A 16 -29.26 6.01 -5.06
C ALA A 16 -29.60 7.49 -4.76
N SER A 17 -28.86 8.14 -3.87
CA SER A 17 -29.04 9.57 -3.58
C SER A 17 -28.56 10.47 -4.71
N GLY A 18 -27.76 9.94 -5.66
CA GLY A 18 -27.11 10.72 -6.72
C GLY A 18 -25.92 11.55 -6.24
N GLU A 19 -25.52 11.45 -4.96
CA GLU A 19 -24.36 12.15 -4.41
C GLU A 19 -23.06 11.77 -5.12
N VAL A 20 -22.95 10.51 -5.55
CA VAL A 20 -21.85 10.01 -6.38
C VAL A 20 -22.38 9.31 -7.62
N LYS A 21 -21.62 9.40 -8.71
CA LYS A 21 -21.92 8.66 -9.96
C LYS A 21 -21.35 7.25 -9.95
N ARG A 22 -20.37 6.99 -9.09
CA ARG A 22 -19.66 5.72 -9.02
C ARG A 22 -19.01 5.50 -7.66
N VAL A 23 -18.76 4.26 -7.33
CA VAL A 23 -18.14 3.78 -6.09
C VAL A 23 -16.91 2.93 -6.45
N VAL A 24 -15.78 3.17 -5.79
CA VAL A 24 -14.55 2.39 -5.94
C VAL A 24 -14.37 1.52 -4.68
N GLY A 25 -14.24 0.21 -4.90
CA GLY A 25 -14.14 -0.81 -3.86
C GLY A 25 -13.38 -2.04 -4.36
N TRP A 26 -13.73 -3.21 -3.84
CA TRP A 26 -13.21 -4.49 -4.31
C TRP A 26 -14.33 -5.36 -4.87
N THR A 27 -14.01 -6.11 -5.93
CA THR A 27 -14.92 -7.10 -6.51
C THR A 27 -14.40 -8.51 -6.27
N LYS A 28 -15.33 -9.47 -6.19
CA LYS A 28 -15.04 -10.89 -6.06
C LYS A 28 -14.13 -11.36 -7.21
N GLY A 29 -13.07 -12.08 -6.88
CA GLY A 29 -12.23 -12.78 -7.85
C GLY A 29 -12.73 -14.18 -8.15
N GLU A 30 -11.86 -15.03 -8.68
CA GLU A 30 -12.15 -16.45 -8.86
C GLU A 30 -12.18 -17.17 -7.50
N PHE A 31 -11.32 -16.75 -6.60
CA PHE A 31 -11.19 -17.28 -5.25
C PHE A 31 -11.65 -16.24 -4.21
N ILE A 32 -11.62 -16.61 -2.93
CA ILE A 32 -11.89 -15.64 -1.86
C ILE A 32 -10.71 -14.68 -1.62
N HIS A 33 -9.51 -15.12 -2.01
CA HIS A 33 -8.24 -14.47 -1.68
C HIS A 33 -7.66 -13.57 -2.77
N ASP A 34 -8.36 -13.42 -3.90
CA ASP A 34 -7.98 -12.58 -5.04
C ASP A 34 -8.96 -11.41 -5.32
N PRO A 35 -9.55 -10.74 -4.30
CA PRO A 35 -10.43 -9.61 -4.56
C PRO A 35 -9.66 -8.46 -5.25
N SER A 36 -10.24 -7.94 -6.32
CA SER A 36 -9.58 -6.96 -7.18
C SER A 36 -10.22 -5.57 -7.07
N PRO A 37 -9.43 -4.47 -7.12
CA PRO A 37 -9.98 -3.11 -7.22
C PRO A 37 -10.96 -2.97 -8.37
N ALA A 38 -12.15 -2.42 -8.10
CA ALA A 38 -13.22 -2.29 -9.08
C ALA A 38 -14.00 -0.98 -8.90
N THR A 39 -14.76 -0.62 -9.94
CA THR A 39 -15.69 0.53 -9.94
C THR A 39 -17.10 0.03 -10.19
N PHE A 40 -18.05 0.56 -9.42
CA PHE A 40 -19.47 0.22 -9.47
C PHE A 40 -20.29 1.49 -9.72
N GLU A 41 -21.19 1.46 -10.69
CA GLU A 41 -22.00 2.62 -11.13
C GLU A 41 -23.50 2.41 -10.91
N ASN A 42 -23.93 1.19 -10.53
CA ASN A 42 -25.33 0.86 -10.24
C ASN A 42 -25.45 -0.29 -9.24
N GLU A 43 -26.67 -0.50 -8.73
CA GLU A 43 -26.97 -1.53 -7.74
C GLU A 43 -26.70 -2.96 -8.25
N ALA A 44 -26.97 -3.25 -9.52
CA ALA A 44 -26.73 -4.58 -10.08
C ALA A 44 -25.24 -4.95 -10.04
N GLN A 45 -24.34 -3.99 -10.30
CA GLN A 45 -22.90 -4.22 -10.20
C GLN A 45 -22.43 -4.46 -8.76
N LEU A 46 -23.11 -3.86 -7.76
CA LEU A 46 -22.78 -4.08 -6.34
C LEU A 46 -23.04 -5.51 -5.88
N GLU A 47 -23.72 -6.35 -6.66
CA GLU A 47 -23.81 -7.79 -6.40
C GLU A 47 -22.42 -8.40 -6.16
N ASN A 48 -21.45 -8.02 -6.99
CA ASN A 48 -20.06 -8.51 -6.93
C ASN A 48 -19.16 -7.73 -5.97
N PHE A 49 -19.68 -6.76 -5.21
CA PHE A 49 -18.90 -6.03 -4.20
C PHE A 49 -18.52 -6.95 -3.05
N VAL A 50 -17.24 -6.96 -2.67
CA VAL A 50 -16.71 -7.77 -1.57
C VAL A 50 -15.86 -6.90 -0.65
N TYR A 51 -15.92 -7.16 0.64
CA TYR A 51 -14.95 -6.64 1.59
C TYR A 51 -14.69 -7.66 2.68
N ASN A 52 -13.46 -8.18 2.68
CA ASN A 52 -13.04 -9.30 3.50
C ASN A 52 -11.55 -9.11 3.86
N ASP A 53 -10.92 -10.07 4.53
CA ASP A 53 -9.54 -9.90 5.00
C ASP A 53 -8.48 -10.16 3.93
N PHE A 54 -8.91 -10.52 2.73
CA PHE A 54 -8.08 -10.55 1.53
C PHE A 54 -8.12 -9.24 0.72
N CYS A 55 -8.97 -8.28 1.09
CA CYS A 55 -9.06 -6.94 0.47
C CYS A 55 -7.87 -6.03 0.85
N GLY A 56 -6.65 -6.50 0.56
CA GLY A 56 -5.40 -5.86 0.91
C GLY A 56 -5.04 -4.67 0.01
N ALA A 57 -5.49 -4.64 -1.26
CA ALA A 57 -5.08 -3.61 -2.21
C ALA A 57 -5.44 -2.19 -1.74
N ASN A 58 -4.56 -1.23 -2.04
CA ASN A 58 -4.82 0.20 -1.82
C ASN A 58 -5.52 0.80 -3.04
N LEU A 59 -6.65 1.47 -2.84
CA LEU A 59 -7.48 1.98 -3.93
C LEU A 59 -7.06 3.38 -4.43
N SER A 60 -6.25 4.13 -3.68
CA SER A 60 -5.96 5.53 -3.96
C SER A 60 -5.28 5.73 -5.32
N LYS A 61 -4.43 4.79 -5.75
CA LYS A 61 -3.75 4.85 -7.06
C LYS A 61 -4.73 4.91 -8.23
N TYR A 62 -5.83 4.15 -8.18
CA TYR A 62 -6.81 4.05 -9.26
C TYR A 62 -7.63 5.32 -9.42
N LEU A 63 -7.77 6.10 -8.34
CA LEU A 63 -8.50 7.36 -8.35
C LEU A 63 -7.86 8.43 -9.24
N ILE A 64 -6.57 8.33 -9.57
CA ILE A 64 -5.90 9.28 -10.49
C ILE A 64 -6.64 9.35 -11.83
N GLU A 65 -7.06 8.22 -12.38
CA GLU A 65 -7.81 8.19 -13.64
C GLU A 65 -9.32 8.21 -13.42
N ILE A 66 -9.83 7.52 -12.38
CA ILE A 66 -11.28 7.43 -12.14
C ILE A 66 -11.87 8.80 -11.78
N SER A 67 -11.17 9.63 -10.98
CA SER A 67 -11.67 10.95 -10.55
C SER A 67 -11.66 12.03 -11.64
N LYS A 68 -11.10 11.74 -12.82
CA LYS A 68 -11.18 12.62 -14.00
C LYS A 68 -12.48 12.45 -14.77
N LYS A 69 -13.16 11.32 -14.60
CA LYS A 69 -14.45 11.06 -15.23
C LYS A 69 -15.51 11.99 -14.64
N GLU A 70 -16.56 12.27 -15.42
CA GLU A 70 -17.65 13.13 -14.98
C GLU A 70 -18.34 12.62 -13.71
N GLY A 71 -18.65 13.54 -12.79
CA GLY A 71 -19.33 13.27 -11.53
C GLY A 71 -18.44 12.78 -10.39
N LYS A 72 -18.93 12.96 -9.16
CA LYS A 72 -18.22 12.60 -7.94
C LYS A 72 -18.07 11.08 -7.81
N THR A 73 -16.92 10.64 -7.32
CA THR A 73 -16.60 9.21 -7.11
C THR A 73 -16.50 8.92 -5.61
N ALA A 74 -17.27 7.98 -5.09
CA ALA A 74 -17.04 7.44 -3.75
C ALA A 74 -15.88 6.44 -3.76
N VAL A 75 -15.14 6.35 -2.66
CA VAL A 75 -14.10 5.33 -2.47
C VAL A 75 -14.06 4.85 -1.02
N PHE A 76 -13.89 3.55 -0.83
CA PHE A 76 -13.69 2.95 0.49
C PHE A 76 -12.20 2.82 0.81
N LEU A 77 -11.70 3.51 1.83
CA LEU A 77 -10.29 3.54 2.18
C LEU A 77 -10.04 3.02 3.60
N LYS A 78 -9.11 2.08 3.73
CA LYS A 78 -8.56 1.66 5.04
C LYS A 78 -7.76 2.83 5.65
N PRO A 79 -7.52 2.86 6.98
CA PRO A 79 -6.75 3.93 7.60
C PRO A 79 -5.41 4.21 6.90
N CYS A 80 -4.63 3.17 6.60
CA CYS A 80 -3.35 3.30 5.89
C CYS A 80 -3.49 3.79 4.44
N ASP A 81 -4.63 3.54 3.78
CA ASP A 81 -4.88 4.01 2.41
C ASP A 81 -5.18 5.52 2.39
N THR A 82 -5.75 6.08 3.47
CA THR A 82 -6.08 7.53 3.55
C THR A 82 -4.85 8.43 3.41
N TYR A 83 -3.68 8.00 3.93
CA TYR A 83 -2.42 8.69 3.70
C TYR A 83 -2.09 8.78 2.21
N SER A 84 -2.29 7.69 1.47
CA SER A 84 -2.00 7.65 0.03
C SER A 84 -2.93 8.54 -0.76
N PHE A 85 -4.19 8.64 -0.35
CA PHE A 85 -5.14 9.60 -0.92
C PHE A 85 -4.70 11.04 -0.66
N ASN A 86 -4.42 11.41 0.59
CA ASN A 86 -3.95 12.76 0.94
C ASN A 86 -2.67 13.14 0.21
N GLN A 87 -1.72 12.21 0.08
CA GLN A 87 -0.50 12.45 -0.67
C GLN A 87 -0.77 12.73 -2.17
N LEU A 88 -1.74 12.03 -2.77
CA LEU A 88 -2.15 12.29 -4.15
C LEU A 88 -2.90 13.61 -4.33
N VAL A 89 -3.64 14.06 -3.31
CA VAL A 89 -4.24 15.40 -3.27
C VAL A 89 -3.15 16.47 -3.16
N LYS A 90 -2.18 16.30 -2.25
CA LYS A 90 -1.01 17.18 -2.08
C LYS A 90 -0.22 17.36 -3.37
N GLU A 91 -0.10 16.30 -4.15
CA GLU A 91 0.61 16.32 -5.44
C GLU A 91 -0.27 16.74 -6.62
N HIS A 92 -1.48 17.22 -6.37
CA HIS A 92 -2.46 17.63 -7.37
C HIS A 92 -2.77 16.53 -8.41
N ARG A 93 -2.63 15.26 -8.03
CA ARG A 93 -2.99 14.10 -8.86
C ARG A 93 -4.46 13.78 -8.78
N ILE A 94 -5.10 14.15 -7.67
CA ILE A 94 -6.53 14.00 -7.42
C ILE A 94 -7.05 15.36 -6.94
N LYS A 95 -8.18 15.78 -7.49
CA LYS A 95 -8.96 16.91 -6.99
C LYS A 95 -9.85 16.44 -5.84
N ARG A 96 -9.68 17.01 -4.64
CA ARG A 96 -10.35 16.54 -3.41
C ARG A 96 -11.87 16.56 -3.55
N GLU A 97 -12.41 17.58 -4.21
CA GLU A 97 -13.82 17.81 -4.45
C GLU A 97 -14.48 16.74 -5.35
N ASN A 98 -13.69 16.07 -6.19
CA ASN A 98 -14.18 15.02 -7.09
C ASN A 98 -14.38 13.66 -6.40
N VAL A 99 -13.96 13.52 -5.14
CA VAL A 99 -13.97 12.24 -4.44
C VAL A 99 -14.71 12.35 -3.11
N PHE A 100 -15.59 11.39 -2.84
CA PHE A 100 -16.21 11.17 -1.52
C PHE A 100 -15.49 10.01 -0.83
N VAL A 101 -14.81 10.26 0.29
CA VAL A 101 -14.01 9.25 0.99
C VAL A 101 -14.81 8.62 2.12
N VAL A 102 -15.04 7.31 2.04
CA VAL A 102 -15.56 6.53 3.16
C VAL A 102 -14.40 5.83 3.85
N GLY A 103 -14.08 6.24 5.08
CA GLY A 103 -13.11 5.54 5.92
C GLY A 103 -13.69 4.22 6.41
N ILE A 104 -12.98 3.10 6.20
CA ILE A 104 -13.47 1.77 6.58
C ILE A 104 -12.61 1.14 7.66
N GLU A 105 -13.28 0.40 8.53
CA GLU A 105 -12.68 -0.49 9.52
C GLU A 105 -11.59 -1.42 8.92
N CYS A 106 -10.48 -1.57 9.65
CA CYS A 106 -9.38 -2.47 9.26
C CYS A 106 -8.64 -3.07 10.45
N ASN A 107 -8.83 -4.38 10.67
CA ASN A 107 -8.20 -5.18 11.72
C ASN A 107 -7.12 -6.14 11.18
N GLY A 108 -6.33 -5.67 10.20
CA GLY A 108 -5.30 -6.46 9.51
C GLY A 108 -5.85 -7.14 8.26
N LYS A 109 -4.95 -7.52 7.35
CA LYS A 109 -5.27 -8.23 6.10
C LYS A 109 -4.37 -9.43 5.95
N LEU A 110 -4.92 -10.55 5.48
CA LEU A 110 -4.26 -11.86 5.43
C LEU A 110 -3.35 -12.02 4.20
N ASP A 111 -2.29 -12.81 4.34
CA ASP A 111 -1.42 -13.25 3.25
C ASP A 111 -1.72 -14.70 2.89
N ASN A 112 -2.31 -14.93 1.73
CA ASN A 112 -2.65 -16.28 1.26
C ASN A 112 -1.44 -17.22 1.21
N TYR A 113 -0.23 -16.70 0.95
CA TYR A 113 0.97 -17.53 0.90
C TYR A 113 1.41 -18.03 2.27
N LEU A 114 1.16 -17.26 3.34
CA LEU A 114 1.42 -17.71 4.70
C LEU A 114 0.39 -18.76 5.14
N LEU A 115 -0.87 -18.62 4.69
CA LEU A 115 -1.90 -19.63 4.89
C LEU A 115 -1.56 -20.95 4.18
N GLU A 116 -1.13 -20.88 2.91
CA GLU A 116 -0.70 -22.07 2.14
C GLU A 116 0.48 -22.79 2.81
N LYS A 117 1.44 -22.04 3.38
CA LYS A 117 2.56 -22.61 4.15
C LYS A 117 2.13 -23.33 5.42
N GLN A 118 0.97 -22.99 5.96
CA GLN A 118 0.37 -23.65 7.13
C GLN A 118 -0.66 -24.72 6.72
N ASP A 119 -0.67 -25.17 5.46
CA ASP A 119 -1.64 -26.17 4.95
C ASP A 119 -3.11 -25.72 5.10
N ILE A 120 -3.34 -24.42 4.88
CA ILE A 120 -4.67 -23.80 4.81
C ILE A 120 -4.93 -23.38 3.37
N GLN A 121 -5.68 -24.20 2.64
CA GLN A 121 -5.96 -24.04 1.21
C GLN A 121 -7.45 -24.26 0.94
N GLY A 122 -7.94 -23.82 -0.22
CA GLY A 122 -9.34 -24.02 -0.62
C GLY A 122 -10.34 -23.31 0.31
N ILE A 123 -9.96 -22.12 0.80
CA ILE A 123 -10.76 -21.30 1.72
C ILE A 123 -12.03 -20.82 1.00
N THR A 124 -13.18 -20.97 1.66
CA THR A 124 -14.50 -20.52 1.18
C THR A 124 -15.06 -19.37 2.02
N SER A 125 -14.63 -19.23 3.26
CA SER A 125 -14.96 -18.09 4.12
C SER A 125 -13.94 -17.94 5.26
N GLU A 126 -13.83 -16.73 5.77
CA GLU A 126 -13.06 -16.40 6.97
C GLU A 126 -13.93 -15.78 8.07
N SER A 127 -13.53 -16.00 9.32
CA SER A 127 -14.06 -15.32 10.50
C SER A 127 -12.97 -15.19 11.58
N TYR A 128 -13.29 -14.52 12.68
CA TYR A 128 -12.33 -14.22 13.75
C TYR A 128 -12.93 -14.54 15.12
N ASP A 129 -12.11 -15.12 16.00
CA ASP A 129 -12.46 -15.40 17.41
C ASP A 129 -11.57 -14.68 18.42
N GLY A 130 -11.18 -13.44 18.10
CA GLY A 130 -10.20 -12.69 18.87
C GLY A 130 -8.82 -12.82 18.22
N GLU A 131 -7.98 -13.71 18.74
CA GLU A 131 -6.60 -13.86 18.26
C GLU A 131 -6.47 -14.78 17.04
N ASN A 132 -7.43 -15.69 16.80
CA ASN A 132 -7.36 -16.61 15.67
C ASN A 132 -8.21 -16.14 14.49
N ALA A 133 -7.72 -16.46 13.29
CA ALA A 133 -8.47 -16.47 12.06
C ALA A 133 -9.00 -17.90 11.85
N ILE A 134 -10.31 -18.04 11.69
CA ILE A 134 -11.00 -19.31 11.43
C ILE A 134 -11.35 -19.34 9.94
N PHE A 135 -11.07 -20.48 9.30
CA PHE A 135 -11.31 -20.69 7.88
C PHE A 135 -12.21 -21.90 7.67
N GLU A 136 -13.32 -21.70 6.98
CA GLU A 136 -14.00 -22.82 6.34
C GLU A 136 -13.30 -23.10 5.01
N THR A 137 -12.96 -24.36 4.78
CA THR A 137 -12.30 -24.81 3.55
C THR A 137 -13.05 -25.98 2.95
N ILE A 138 -12.80 -26.28 1.68
CA ILE A 138 -13.29 -27.50 1.04
C ILE A 138 -12.77 -28.80 1.70
N PHE A 139 -11.75 -28.71 2.55
CA PHE A 139 -11.16 -29.81 3.30
C PHE A 139 -11.55 -29.81 4.79
N GLY A 140 -12.50 -28.97 5.18
CA GLY A 140 -12.96 -28.79 6.56
C GLY A 140 -12.41 -27.54 7.24
N ARG A 141 -12.78 -27.36 8.50
CA ARG A 141 -12.43 -26.16 9.28
C ARG A 141 -10.95 -26.17 9.67
N LYS A 142 -10.27 -25.04 9.42
CA LYS A 142 -8.87 -24.78 9.79
C LYS A 142 -8.79 -23.48 10.60
N GLN A 143 -7.69 -23.27 11.30
CA GLN A 143 -7.43 -22.03 12.03
C GLN A 143 -5.94 -21.68 12.02
N ALA A 144 -5.64 -20.39 12.16
CA ALA A 144 -4.29 -19.87 12.36
C ALA A 144 -4.32 -18.69 13.33
N VAL A 145 -3.21 -18.45 14.04
CA VAL A 145 -3.02 -17.22 14.81
C VAL A 145 -2.99 -16.06 13.82
N LYS A 146 -3.93 -15.10 13.94
CA LYS A 146 -4.13 -14.07 12.91
C LYS A 146 -2.85 -13.30 12.61
N GLY A 147 -2.11 -12.91 13.65
CA GLY A 147 -0.87 -12.13 13.55
C GLY A 147 0.23 -12.82 12.71
N GLU A 148 0.28 -14.15 12.70
CA GLU A 148 1.30 -14.90 11.97
C GLU A 148 1.05 -14.93 10.46
N VAL A 149 -0.22 -14.83 10.06
CA VAL A 149 -0.69 -14.94 8.67
C VAL A 149 -1.12 -13.60 8.08
N LEU A 150 -0.78 -12.48 8.72
CA LEU A 150 -0.97 -11.13 8.18
C LEU A 150 -0.02 -10.82 7.02
N LEU A 151 -0.47 -9.97 6.11
CA LEU A 151 0.41 -9.26 5.18
C LEU A 151 1.48 -8.49 5.94
N GLU A 152 2.70 -8.46 5.38
CA GLU A 152 3.86 -7.80 5.99
C GLU A 152 3.60 -6.33 6.36
N LYS A 153 2.86 -5.62 5.50
CA LYS A 153 2.46 -4.23 5.75
C LYS A 153 1.52 -4.05 6.95
N CYS A 154 0.77 -5.09 7.32
CA CYS A 154 -0.14 -5.08 8.46
C CYS A 154 0.57 -5.41 9.76
N LYS A 155 1.65 -6.21 9.73
CA LYS A 155 2.52 -6.47 10.89
C LYS A 155 3.26 -5.23 11.40
N SER A 156 3.32 -4.20 10.55
CA SER A 156 3.95 -2.91 10.84
C SER A 156 2.97 -1.76 10.63
N CYS A 157 1.70 -1.99 11.03
CA CYS A 157 0.62 -1.01 10.91
C CYS A 157 0.98 0.30 11.62
N LYS A 158 0.77 1.44 10.93
CA LYS A 158 1.06 2.79 11.45
C LYS A 158 -0.04 3.37 12.36
N GLY A 159 -1.10 2.59 12.60
CA GLY A 159 -2.24 2.96 13.43
C GLY A 159 -3.57 2.99 12.68
N LYS A 160 -4.64 3.35 13.39
CA LYS A 160 -6.04 3.23 12.92
C LYS A 160 -6.69 4.57 12.59
N LYS A 161 -5.97 5.68 12.78
CA LYS A 161 -6.43 7.04 12.43
C LYS A 161 -6.63 7.20 10.92
N PHE A 162 -7.80 7.71 10.52
CA PHE A 162 -8.05 8.18 9.16
C PHE A 162 -7.50 9.60 9.00
N MET A 163 -6.63 9.83 8.02
CA MET A 163 -6.14 11.19 7.70
C MET A 163 -7.17 12.01 6.90
N VAL A 164 -8.15 11.34 6.31
CA VAL A 164 -9.25 11.95 5.56
C VAL A 164 -10.44 11.00 5.49
N SER A 165 -11.64 11.53 5.68
CA SER A 165 -12.91 10.84 5.49
C SER A 165 -14.03 11.88 5.41
N ASP A 166 -14.96 11.70 4.48
CA ASP A 166 -16.25 12.42 4.45
C ASP A 166 -17.30 11.69 5.31
N ASP A 167 -17.17 10.36 5.41
CA ASP A 167 -17.95 9.51 6.30
C ASP A 167 -17.13 8.28 6.71
N THR A 168 -17.60 7.52 7.70
CA THR A 168 -16.94 6.29 8.16
C THR A 168 -17.93 5.13 8.32
N VAL A 169 -17.40 3.90 8.13
CA VAL A 169 -18.11 2.66 8.47
C VAL A 169 -17.18 1.84 9.34
N VAL A 170 -17.46 1.86 10.65
CA VAL A 170 -16.72 1.14 11.69
C VAL A 170 -17.75 0.46 12.58
N LEU A 171 -17.76 -0.88 12.57
CA LEU A 171 -18.69 -1.68 13.37
C LEU A 171 -18.01 -2.26 14.62
N HIS A 172 -16.70 -2.48 14.55
CA HIS A 172 -15.91 -3.08 15.60
C HIS A 172 -14.77 -2.14 16.02
N GLU A 173 -14.32 -2.31 17.26
CA GLU A 173 -13.16 -1.60 17.78
C GLU A 173 -11.92 -1.93 16.92
N MET A 174 -11.20 -0.88 16.50
CA MET A 174 -9.89 -1.01 15.86
C MET A 174 -8.82 -0.75 16.90
N LYS A 175 -8.29 -1.81 17.51
CA LYS A 175 -7.24 -1.69 18.52
C LYS A 175 -5.96 -1.13 17.90
N GLU A 176 -5.38 -0.14 18.55
CA GLU A 176 -4.06 0.39 18.19
C GLU A 176 -2.98 -0.62 18.54
N GLU A 177 -2.02 -0.77 17.64
CA GLU A 177 -0.86 -1.65 17.82
C GLU A 177 0.40 -0.78 17.84
N ASN A 178 1.23 -0.95 18.86
CA ASN A 178 2.50 -0.23 18.96
C ASN A 178 3.60 -0.98 18.20
N ASN A 179 3.56 -0.88 16.87
CA ASN A 179 4.51 -1.54 15.98
C ASN A 179 5.69 -0.62 15.65
N ASP A 180 6.93 -1.09 15.85
CA ASP A 180 8.12 -0.39 15.34
C ASP A 180 8.27 -0.65 13.83
N ARG A 181 7.75 0.26 13.00
CA ARG A 181 7.84 0.15 11.53
C ARG A 181 9.28 0.09 10.99
N PHE A 182 10.27 0.53 11.77
CA PHE A 182 11.68 0.58 11.37
C PHE A 182 12.53 -0.57 11.92
N SER A 183 11.95 -1.52 12.66
CA SER A 183 12.67 -2.66 13.26
C SER A 183 13.54 -3.41 12.24
N CYS A 184 12.95 -3.88 11.14
CA CYS A 184 13.68 -4.58 10.07
C CYS A 184 14.74 -3.70 9.37
N VAL A 185 14.56 -2.38 9.34
CA VAL A 185 15.58 -1.47 8.80
C VAL A 185 16.77 -1.40 9.75
N LYS A 186 16.54 -1.30 11.07
CA LYS A 186 17.60 -1.33 12.09
C LYS A 186 18.37 -2.64 12.05
N GLU A 187 17.69 -3.76 11.85
CA GLU A 187 18.35 -5.07 11.66
C GLU A 187 19.29 -5.06 10.45
N LEU A 188 18.86 -4.52 9.31
CA LEU A 188 19.69 -4.39 8.11
C LEU A 188 20.86 -3.42 8.28
N GLU A 189 20.70 -2.36 9.06
CA GLU A 189 21.76 -1.40 9.36
C GLU A 189 22.83 -1.95 10.30
N ASN A 190 22.47 -2.90 11.16
CA ASN A 190 23.42 -3.61 12.03
C ASN A 190 24.27 -4.65 11.28
N LEU A 191 23.94 -4.96 10.03
CA LEU A 191 24.77 -5.80 9.18
C LEU A 191 26.00 -5.04 8.69
N THR A 192 27.12 -5.74 8.50
CA THR A 192 28.28 -5.17 7.80
C THR A 192 27.91 -4.76 6.37
N SER A 193 28.65 -3.82 5.79
CA SER A 193 28.42 -3.38 4.40
C SER A 193 28.40 -4.53 3.39
N GLU A 194 29.26 -5.54 3.57
CA GLU A 194 29.29 -6.74 2.73
C GLU A 194 28.03 -7.60 2.89
N GLN A 195 27.61 -7.88 4.13
CA GLN A 195 26.39 -8.65 4.42
C GLN A 195 25.14 -7.94 3.89
N ARG A 196 25.04 -6.63 4.09
CA ARG A 196 23.93 -5.80 3.60
C ARG A 196 23.89 -5.76 2.07
N PHE A 197 25.05 -5.65 1.43
CA PHE A 197 25.16 -5.70 -0.03
C PHE A 197 24.72 -7.06 -0.57
N LYS A 198 25.18 -8.16 0.04
CA LYS A 198 24.79 -9.53 -0.32
C LYS A 198 23.28 -9.75 -0.15
N PHE A 199 22.70 -9.29 0.96
CA PHE A 199 21.25 -9.35 1.18
C PHE A 199 20.48 -8.70 0.02
N TRP A 200 20.84 -7.47 -0.37
CA TRP A 200 20.16 -6.79 -1.46
C TRP A 200 20.39 -7.45 -2.81
N GLN A 201 21.60 -7.95 -3.08
CA GLN A 201 21.90 -8.73 -4.28
C GLN A 201 21.01 -9.97 -4.37
N GLU A 202 20.84 -10.72 -3.28
CA GLU A 202 19.98 -11.90 -3.21
C GLU A 202 18.49 -11.55 -3.37
N GLN A 203 18.01 -10.46 -2.78
CA GLN A 203 16.59 -10.10 -2.88
C GLN A 203 16.23 -9.57 -4.27
N LEU A 204 17.03 -8.65 -4.78
CA LEU A 204 16.70 -7.93 -6.00
C LEU A 204 17.00 -8.75 -7.26
N SER A 205 17.85 -9.80 -7.18
CA SER A 205 18.14 -10.72 -8.31
C SER A 205 16.96 -11.61 -8.68
N LYS A 206 15.97 -11.70 -7.80
CA LYS A 206 14.69 -12.39 -8.08
C LYS A 206 13.80 -11.58 -9.01
N CYS A 207 14.11 -10.31 -9.29
CA CYS A 207 13.18 -9.41 -9.97
C CYS A 207 13.00 -9.77 -11.46
N ILE A 208 11.80 -10.23 -11.81
CA ILE A 208 11.41 -10.52 -13.21
C ILE A 208 10.95 -9.29 -14.01
N ARG A 209 11.19 -8.07 -13.51
CA ARG A 209 10.80 -6.79 -14.13
C ARG A 209 9.33 -6.69 -14.61
N CYS A 210 8.40 -7.37 -13.93
CA CYS A 210 6.95 -7.32 -14.25
C CYS A 210 6.29 -5.94 -13.97
N ASN A 211 7.00 -5.02 -13.31
CA ASN A 211 6.54 -3.66 -12.98
C ASN A 211 5.27 -3.56 -12.10
N ALA A 212 4.77 -4.66 -11.53
CA ALA A 212 3.61 -4.64 -10.63
C ALA A 212 3.81 -3.65 -9.46
N CYS A 213 5.00 -3.68 -8.84
CA CYS A 213 5.34 -2.81 -7.72
C CYS A 213 5.32 -1.31 -8.07
N ARG A 214 5.61 -0.96 -9.32
CA ARG A 214 5.50 0.40 -9.86
C ARG A 214 4.03 0.75 -10.11
N ASN A 215 3.31 -0.11 -10.82
CA ASN A 215 1.95 0.18 -11.30
C ASN A 215 0.95 0.35 -10.15
N VAL A 216 1.13 -0.41 -9.06
CA VAL A 216 0.27 -0.30 -7.86
C VAL A 216 0.59 0.93 -6.98
N CYS A 217 1.80 1.50 -7.09
CA CYS A 217 2.30 2.46 -6.12
C CYS A 217 1.63 3.85 -6.28
N PRO A 218 0.96 4.38 -5.24
CA PRO A 218 0.35 5.70 -5.28
C PRO A 218 1.37 6.83 -5.59
N ALA A 219 2.56 6.79 -4.98
CA ALA A 219 3.61 7.80 -5.20
C ALA A 219 4.23 7.74 -6.61
N CYS A 220 4.12 6.61 -7.32
CA CYS A 220 4.56 6.50 -8.72
C CYS A 220 3.46 7.06 -9.65
N SER A 221 3.26 8.38 -9.63
CA SER A 221 2.14 9.08 -10.28
C SER A 221 2.53 9.94 -11.50
N CYS A 222 3.76 9.81 -12.00
CA CYS A 222 4.30 10.60 -13.12
C CYS A 222 3.37 10.55 -14.36
N LEU A 223 3.18 11.69 -15.03
CA LEU A 223 2.39 11.78 -16.27
C LEU A 223 3.07 11.09 -17.45
N LYS A 224 4.40 11.17 -17.51
CA LYS A 224 5.24 10.49 -18.49
C LYS A 224 6.27 9.69 -17.70
N CYS A 225 6.42 8.41 -18.03
CA CYS A 225 7.39 7.56 -17.39
C CYS A 225 8.34 6.98 -18.44
N VAL A 226 9.63 7.01 -18.15
CA VAL A 226 10.66 6.43 -19.02
C VAL A 226 10.41 4.94 -19.30
N PHE A 227 9.85 4.22 -18.32
CA PHE A 227 9.51 2.80 -18.45
C PHE A 227 8.28 2.51 -19.32
N ASP A 228 7.44 3.51 -19.61
CA ASP A 228 6.33 3.38 -20.56
C ASP A 228 6.75 3.85 -21.98
N ASN A 229 8.02 4.22 -22.17
CA ASN A 229 8.55 4.65 -23.45
C ASN A 229 9.58 3.64 -23.99
N PRO A 230 9.17 2.72 -24.90
CA PRO A 230 10.08 1.76 -25.52
C PRO A 230 11.25 2.44 -26.27
N LYS A 231 11.06 3.68 -26.75
CA LYS A 231 12.08 4.46 -27.45
C LYS A 231 13.11 5.12 -26.52
N SER A 232 12.92 5.05 -25.21
CA SER A 232 13.85 5.65 -24.24
C SER A 232 15.22 4.98 -24.24
N ASN A 233 15.33 3.74 -24.75
CA ASN A 233 16.51 2.88 -24.62
C ASN A 233 16.96 2.67 -23.15
N ILE A 234 16.11 2.99 -22.15
CA ILE A 234 16.41 2.76 -20.73
C ILE A 234 16.28 1.28 -20.37
N SER A 235 15.48 0.53 -21.15
CA SER A 235 15.46 -0.92 -21.11
C SER A 235 16.81 -1.39 -21.65
N ALA A 236 17.66 -1.92 -20.78
CA ALA A 236 19.01 -2.32 -21.13
C ALA A 236 19.04 -3.21 -22.38
N LYS A 237 19.95 -2.91 -23.31
CA LYS A 237 20.13 -3.68 -24.56
C LYS A 237 20.94 -4.96 -24.35
N ALA A 238 21.77 -4.99 -23.31
CA ALA A 238 22.44 -6.14 -22.71
C ALA A 238 22.91 -5.71 -21.31
N ASN A 239 22.84 -6.61 -20.33
CA ASN A 239 23.35 -6.39 -18.97
C ASN A 239 24.65 -7.19 -18.82
N ASP A 240 25.65 -6.66 -18.11
CA ASP A 240 26.90 -7.39 -17.86
C ASP A 240 26.74 -8.35 -16.66
N VAL A 241 25.90 -7.97 -15.68
CA VAL A 241 25.51 -8.83 -14.56
C VAL A 241 24.05 -8.65 -14.11
N PRO A 242 23.39 -9.69 -13.54
CA PRO A 242 22.01 -9.61 -13.01
C PRO A 242 21.78 -8.55 -11.92
N PHE A 243 22.84 -8.00 -11.32
CA PHE A 243 22.75 -6.90 -10.35
C PHE A 243 22.52 -5.53 -11.00
N GLU A 244 23.04 -5.29 -12.20
CA GLU A 244 22.80 -4.04 -12.93
C GLU A 244 21.31 -3.85 -13.26
N GLU A 245 20.57 -4.96 -13.36
CA GLU A 245 19.12 -4.98 -13.49
C GLU A 245 18.38 -4.37 -12.29
N GLN A 246 19.06 -4.04 -11.19
CA GLN A 246 18.42 -3.69 -9.92
C GLN A 246 18.56 -2.20 -9.57
N LEU A 247 19.31 -1.43 -10.37
CA LEU A 247 19.37 0.03 -10.28
C LEU A 247 17.96 0.66 -10.33
N PHE A 248 17.04 0.01 -11.03
CA PHE A 248 15.62 0.39 -11.05
C PHE A 248 15.01 0.53 -9.66
N HIS A 249 15.30 -0.39 -8.74
CA HIS A 249 14.69 -0.38 -7.41
C HIS A 249 15.24 0.76 -6.56
N VAL A 250 16.55 1.02 -6.65
CA VAL A 250 17.21 2.13 -5.97
C VAL A 250 16.72 3.48 -6.52
N ILE A 251 16.74 3.67 -7.84
CA ILE A 251 16.24 4.88 -8.50
C ILE A 251 14.77 5.12 -8.14
N ARG A 252 13.95 4.07 -8.21
CA ARG A 252 12.51 4.20 -7.89
C ARG A 252 12.30 4.59 -6.44
N ALA A 253 13.02 3.97 -5.50
CA ALA A 253 12.93 4.33 -4.09
C ALA A 253 13.33 5.80 -3.89
N PHE A 254 14.41 6.25 -4.54
CA PHE A 254 14.84 7.66 -4.51
C PHE A 254 13.79 8.62 -5.09
N HIS A 255 13.15 8.28 -6.21
CA HIS A 255 12.11 9.12 -6.84
C HIS A 255 10.85 9.33 -5.98
N VAL A 256 10.58 8.40 -5.06
CA VAL A 256 9.43 8.48 -4.15
C VAL A 256 9.81 8.89 -2.73
N SER A 257 11.09 9.17 -2.46
CA SER A 257 11.54 9.72 -1.18
C SER A 257 10.79 11.02 -0.87
N GLY A 258 10.36 11.18 0.39
CA GLY A 258 9.53 12.29 0.83
C GLY A 258 8.07 12.24 0.34
N ARG A 259 7.69 11.22 -0.43
CA ARG A 259 6.32 11.02 -0.98
C ARG A 259 5.76 9.63 -0.67
N CYS A 260 6.61 8.68 -0.29
CA CYS A 260 6.19 7.33 0.07
C CYS A 260 5.40 7.35 1.39
N THR A 261 4.15 6.92 1.33
CA THR A 261 3.24 6.83 2.49
C THR A 261 3.41 5.56 3.31
N ASP A 262 4.44 4.76 3.04
CA ASP A 262 4.69 3.45 3.66
C ASP A 262 3.48 2.50 3.60
N CYS A 263 2.77 2.46 2.46
CA CYS A 263 1.60 1.59 2.28
C CYS A 263 1.94 0.12 2.00
N GLY A 264 3.21 -0.22 1.77
CA GLY A 264 3.69 -1.59 1.54
C GLY A 264 3.23 -2.28 0.23
N GLU A 265 2.43 -1.61 -0.62
CA GLU A 265 1.88 -2.21 -1.85
C GLU A 265 2.96 -2.75 -2.78
N CYS A 266 4.12 -2.10 -2.85
CA CYS A 266 5.22 -2.52 -3.72
C CYS A 266 5.77 -3.91 -3.39
N SER A 267 5.75 -4.31 -2.12
CA SER A 267 6.10 -5.67 -1.69
C SER A 267 4.91 -6.62 -1.78
N ARG A 268 3.71 -6.15 -1.43
CA ARG A 268 2.47 -6.96 -1.48
C ARG A 268 2.24 -7.58 -2.86
N VAL A 269 2.41 -6.79 -3.92
CA VAL A 269 2.15 -7.26 -5.30
C VAL A 269 3.34 -7.95 -5.96
N CYS A 270 4.48 -8.08 -5.26
CA CYS A 270 5.66 -8.69 -5.86
C CYS A 270 5.49 -10.22 -5.89
N PRO A 271 5.38 -10.86 -7.08
CA PRO A 271 5.25 -12.32 -7.14
C PRO A 271 6.50 -13.04 -6.62
N GLN A 272 7.63 -12.34 -6.60
CA GLN A 272 8.93 -12.82 -6.13
C GLN A 272 9.19 -12.47 -4.66
N ARG A 273 8.19 -11.88 -3.97
CA ARG A 273 8.22 -11.54 -2.54
C ARG A 273 9.42 -10.67 -2.13
N ILE A 274 9.85 -9.76 -3.01
CA ILE A 274 10.95 -8.84 -2.74
C ILE A 274 10.50 -7.78 -1.70
N PRO A 275 11.24 -7.58 -0.60
CA PRO A 275 10.88 -6.64 0.46
C PRO A 275 11.21 -5.18 0.10
N LEU A 276 10.74 -4.71 -1.06
CA LEU A 276 10.92 -3.34 -1.56
C LEU A 276 10.48 -2.24 -0.59
N HIS A 277 9.55 -2.53 0.33
CA HIS A 277 9.16 -1.58 1.36
C HIS A 277 10.32 -1.22 2.29
N LEU A 278 11.29 -2.11 2.54
CA LEU A 278 12.46 -1.83 3.38
C LEU A 278 13.37 -0.74 2.79
N LEU A 279 13.55 -0.69 1.46
CA LEU A 279 14.26 0.43 0.81
C LEU A 279 13.56 1.76 1.10
N ASN A 280 12.23 1.79 0.96
CA ASN A 280 11.46 3.01 1.17
C ASN A 280 11.44 3.42 2.65
N ARG A 281 11.37 2.46 3.58
CA ARG A 281 11.45 2.73 5.02
C ARG A 281 12.82 3.25 5.44
N LYS A 282 13.90 2.78 4.82
CA LYS A 282 15.24 3.37 5.01
C LYS A 282 15.24 4.84 4.62
N PHE A 283 14.72 5.19 3.43
CA PHE A 283 14.59 6.60 3.04
C PHE A 283 13.69 7.42 3.96
N ILE A 284 12.59 6.85 4.45
CA ILE A 284 11.72 7.53 5.43
C ILE A 284 12.50 7.77 6.73
N LYS A 285 13.19 6.75 7.28
CA LYS A 285 14.01 6.87 8.49
C LYS A 285 15.10 7.93 8.35
N ASP A 286 15.76 7.98 7.20
CA ASP A 286 16.79 9.00 6.94
C ASP A 286 16.19 10.40 6.83
N ILE A 287 15.02 10.54 6.21
CA ILE A 287 14.31 11.82 6.18
C ILE A 287 13.94 12.26 7.60
N ASP A 288 13.39 11.35 8.41
CA ASP A 288 13.05 11.63 9.81
C ASP A 288 14.29 12.09 10.61
N ASN A 289 15.43 11.43 10.41
CA ASN A 289 16.68 11.75 11.10
C ASN A 289 17.32 13.08 10.64
N PHE A 290 17.24 13.40 9.35
CA PHE A 290 17.94 14.56 8.78
C PHE A 290 17.09 15.84 8.75
N TYR A 291 15.77 15.71 8.60
CA TYR A 291 14.86 16.84 8.40
C TYR A 291 13.74 16.91 9.45
N GLY A 292 13.74 15.99 10.43
CA GLY A 292 12.70 15.87 11.44
C GLY A 292 11.59 14.91 11.04
N GLU A 293 10.83 14.43 12.03
CA GLU A 293 9.76 13.45 11.83
C GLU A 293 8.76 13.91 10.77
N TYR A 294 8.56 13.05 9.76
CA TYR A 294 7.68 13.37 8.65
C TYR A 294 6.90 12.14 8.17
N GLN A 295 5.58 12.31 8.05
CA GLN A 295 4.70 11.30 7.48
C GLN A 295 4.04 11.81 6.19
N ALA A 296 4.50 11.30 5.05
CA ALA A 296 3.85 11.56 3.77
C ALA A 296 2.36 11.18 3.82
N GLY A 297 1.51 12.08 3.35
CA GLY A 297 0.06 11.92 3.35
C GLY A 297 -0.66 12.16 4.68
N GLU A 298 0.04 12.57 5.75
CA GLU A 298 -0.65 12.99 6.98
C GLU A 298 -1.51 14.24 6.73
N GLU A 299 -0.91 15.25 6.12
CA GLU A 299 -1.60 16.44 5.62
C GLU A 299 -1.82 16.35 4.10
N SER A 300 -2.90 16.95 3.60
CA SER A 300 -3.19 17.05 2.16
C SER A 300 -2.60 18.27 1.46
N GLU A 301 -2.00 19.19 2.21
CA GLU A 301 -1.39 20.43 1.70
C GLU A 301 -0.01 20.65 2.32
N GLY A 302 0.70 21.67 1.85
CA GLY A 302 2.05 22.00 2.33
C GLY A 302 3.16 21.24 1.59
N LYS A 303 4.39 21.66 1.86
CA LYS A 303 5.60 21.13 1.21
C LYS A 303 6.06 19.83 1.88
N THR A 304 6.89 19.07 1.17
CA THR A 304 7.58 17.89 1.71
C THR A 304 9.01 18.26 2.13
N PRO A 305 9.68 17.45 2.97
CA PRO A 305 11.06 17.72 3.40
C PRO A 305 12.04 17.94 2.25
N LEU A 306 11.85 17.25 1.11
CA LEU A 306 12.72 17.39 -0.05
C LEU A 306 12.36 18.57 -0.98
N THR A 307 11.32 19.33 -0.65
CA THR A 307 10.89 20.53 -1.39
C THR A 307 10.84 21.78 -0.52
N SER A 308 11.26 21.66 0.74
CA SER A 308 11.46 22.72 1.70
C SER A 308 12.94 22.79 2.05
N TYR A 309 13.48 24.00 2.13
CA TYR A 309 14.86 24.22 2.56
C TYR A 309 14.84 25.04 3.85
N THR A 310 15.68 24.66 4.80
CA THR A 310 15.99 25.44 6.00
C THR A 310 17.50 25.64 6.13
N ALA A 311 17.94 26.76 6.69
CA ALA A 311 19.37 27.01 6.93
C ALA A 311 20.00 26.06 7.97
N SER A 312 19.19 25.27 8.66
CA SER A 312 19.60 24.21 9.59
C SER A 312 19.68 22.82 8.94
N ASP A 313 19.33 22.69 7.65
CA ASP A 313 19.39 21.41 6.95
C ASP A 313 20.83 20.87 6.93
N VAL A 314 20.97 19.55 7.01
CA VAL A 314 22.28 18.90 7.04
C VAL A 314 23.03 19.12 5.72
N GLU A 315 24.29 19.54 5.82
CA GLU A 315 25.15 19.65 4.64
C GLU A 315 25.41 18.26 4.03
N PRO A 316 25.44 18.11 2.68
CA PRO A 316 25.59 16.81 2.03
C PRO A 316 26.78 15.99 2.53
N LYS A 317 27.92 16.64 2.79
CA LYS A 317 29.12 15.98 3.34
C LYS A 317 28.85 15.40 4.73
N GLN A 318 28.17 16.15 5.59
CA GLN A 318 27.85 15.69 6.94
C GLN A 318 26.81 14.57 6.92
N ALA A 319 25.90 14.55 5.94
CA ALA A 319 24.94 13.47 5.76
C ALA A 319 25.63 12.15 5.39
N VAL A 320 26.64 12.19 4.51
CA VAL A 320 27.47 11.02 4.15
C VAL A 320 28.26 10.53 5.37
N ASP A 321 28.96 11.43 6.06
CA ASP A 321 29.79 11.08 7.22
C ASP A 321 28.96 10.53 8.42
N LYS A 322 27.66 10.89 8.51
CA LYS A 322 26.72 10.34 9.49
C LYS A 322 26.12 8.99 9.07
N GLY A 323 26.09 8.67 7.78
CA GLY A 323 25.56 7.40 7.27
C GLY A 323 26.55 6.22 7.39
N ASP A 324 27.84 6.51 7.59
CA ASP A 324 28.92 5.53 7.77
C ASP A 324 29.19 5.17 9.25
N LYS A 325 28.41 5.73 10.19
CA LYS A 325 28.45 5.41 11.63
C LYS A 325 27.23 4.61 12.05
#